data_AF-A0A7J9CJE5-F1
#
_entry.id   AF-A0A7J9CJE5-F1
#
_cell.length_a   1.000
_cell.length_b   1.000
_cell.length_c   1.000
_cell.angle_alpha   90.00
_cell.angle_beta   90.00
_cell.angle_gamma   90.00
#
_symmetry.space_group_name_H-M   'P 1'
#
loop_
_entity.id
_entity.type
_entity.pdbx_description
1 polymer ?
#
loop_
_entity_poly.entity_id
_entity_poly.type
_entity_poly.pdbx_seq_one_letter_code
_entity_poly.pdbx_strand_id
1 'polypeptide(L)'
;MITEAEKLNADGPQQMNNLCLGGCASKNCLSSYKFGKKVAKMLKKINDHRSNGAFEKVAESQPAASVVVRPEERPISQESMIEKVWSCIKDKDVGVIGLYGLGGVGKTTLLTQINNKFSTTPNDFDVIIWALVSKHSDVGKIQDRIGGNIGFSDAFWKSKSVDEKAVDIHGVL
;
A
#
# COMPACT_ATOMS: atom_id res chain seq x y z
N MET A 1 1.62 -25.44 -16.28
CA MET A 1 0.23 -24.97 -16.46
C MET A 1 0.16 -23.81 -17.46
N ILE A 2 0.84 -22.69 -17.24
CA ILE A 2 0.79 -21.51 -18.14
C ILE A 2 1.13 -21.87 -19.60
N THR A 3 2.29 -22.49 -19.83
CA THR A 3 2.74 -22.91 -21.17
C THR A 3 1.80 -23.90 -21.87
N GLU A 4 1.14 -24.78 -21.11
CA GLU A 4 0.17 -25.74 -21.67
C GLU A 4 -1.15 -25.05 -22.06
N ALA A 5 -1.58 -24.03 -21.31
CA ALA A 5 -2.76 -23.23 -21.62
C ALA A 5 -2.50 -22.35 -22.86
N GLU A 6 -1.33 -21.74 -22.93
CA GLU A 6 -0.89 -20.94 -24.10
C GLU A 6 -0.85 -21.80 -25.36
N LYS A 7 -0.33 -23.03 -25.27
CA LYS A 7 -0.32 -23.97 -26.39
C LYS A 7 -1.73 -24.35 -26.85
N LEU A 8 -2.64 -24.64 -25.91
CA LEU A 8 -4.05 -24.93 -26.26
C LEU A 8 -4.75 -23.73 -26.90
N ASN A 9 -4.41 -22.51 -26.48
CA ASN A 9 -4.94 -21.29 -27.07
C ASN A 9 -4.41 -21.08 -28.49
N ALA A 10 -3.11 -21.36 -28.72
CA ALA A 10 -2.49 -21.31 -30.03
C ALA A 10 -3.06 -22.35 -31.02
N ASP A 11 -3.46 -23.52 -30.54
CA ASP A 11 -4.09 -24.58 -31.35
C ASP A 11 -5.57 -24.28 -31.69
N GLY A 12 -6.20 -23.31 -31.01
CA GLY A 12 -7.63 -22.98 -31.13
C GLY A 12 -8.10 -22.62 -32.55
N PRO A 13 -7.41 -21.69 -33.26
CA PRO A 13 -7.76 -21.33 -34.64
C PRO A 13 -7.76 -22.52 -35.60
N GLN A 14 -6.80 -23.43 -35.45
CA GLN A 14 -6.73 -24.65 -36.28
C GLN A 14 -7.93 -25.58 -36.02
N GLN A 15 -8.38 -25.68 -34.77
CA GLN A 15 -9.57 -26.47 -34.42
C GLN A 15 -10.86 -25.84 -34.95
N MET A 16 -10.92 -24.50 -35.01
CA MET A 16 -12.06 -23.77 -35.56
C MET A 16 -12.22 -23.98 -37.07
N ASN A 17 -11.11 -24.13 -37.80
CA ASN A 17 -11.11 -24.49 -39.23
C ASN A 17 -11.68 -25.90 -39.53
N ASN A 18 -11.70 -26.77 -38.51
CA ASN A 18 -12.31 -28.10 -38.60
C ASN A 18 -13.82 -28.08 -38.37
N LEU A 19 -14.42 -26.94 -38.02
CA LEU A 19 -15.86 -26.80 -37.86
C LEU A 19 -16.54 -26.54 -39.21
N CYS A 20 -17.82 -26.87 -39.29
CA CYS A 20 -18.70 -26.62 -40.43
C CYS A 20 -20.11 -26.24 -39.93
N LEU A 21 -21.02 -25.94 -40.86
CA LEU A 21 -22.41 -25.55 -40.55
C LEU A 21 -22.50 -24.42 -39.52
N GLY A 22 -21.74 -23.33 -39.73
CA GLY A 22 -21.73 -22.19 -38.81
C GLY A 22 -21.16 -22.49 -37.42
N GLY A 23 -20.44 -23.60 -37.23
CA GLY A 23 -19.87 -24.03 -35.94
C GLY A 23 -20.64 -25.13 -35.24
N CYS A 24 -21.79 -25.57 -35.77
CA CYS A 24 -22.64 -26.59 -35.14
C CYS A 24 -22.14 -28.02 -35.33
N ALA A 25 -21.26 -28.28 -36.31
CA ALA A 25 -20.72 -29.61 -36.59
C ALA A 25 -19.22 -29.57 -36.82
N SER A 26 -18.54 -30.69 -36.55
CA SER A 26 -17.11 -30.85 -36.83
C SER A 26 -16.89 -31.81 -38.00
N LYS A 27 -15.95 -31.45 -38.88
CA LYS A 27 -15.43 -32.34 -39.94
C LYS A 27 -14.69 -33.54 -39.37
N ASN A 28 -14.16 -33.43 -38.14
CA ASN A 28 -13.42 -34.46 -37.43
C ASN A 28 -13.88 -34.56 -35.96
N CYS A 29 -15.05 -35.18 -35.75
CA CYS A 29 -15.70 -35.26 -34.42
C CYS A 29 -14.77 -35.79 -33.31
N LEU A 30 -13.98 -36.82 -33.60
CA LEU A 30 -13.12 -37.46 -32.60
C LEU A 30 -11.98 -36.53 -32.12
N SER A 31 -11.38 -35.75 -33.02
CA SER A 31 -10.30 -34.82 -32.67
C SER A 31 -10.85 -33.60 -31.94
N SER A 32 -11.99 -33.05 -32.39
CA SER A 32 -12.66 -31.94 -31.70
C SER A 32 -13.09 -32.32 -30.29
N TYR A 33 -13.62 -33.53 -30.09
CA TYR A 33 -13.94 -34.04 -28.75
C TYR A 33 -12.68 -34.16 -27.87
N LYS A 34 -11.58 -34.73 -28.39
CA LYS A 34 -10.31 -34.84 -27.66
C LYS A 34 -9.75 -33.47 -27.27
N PHE A 35 -9.84 -32.49 -28.15
CA PHE A 35 -9.40 -31.12 -27.90
C PHE A 35 -10.28 -30.42 -26.85
N GLY A 36 -11.61 -30.44 -27.02
CA GLY A 36 -12.54 -29.87 -26.05
C GLY A 36 -12.39 -30.48 -24.65
N LYS A 37 -12.14 -31.80 -24.57
CA LYS A 37 -11.84 -32.48 -23.30
C LYS A 37 -10.55 -32.00 -22.64
N LYS A 38 -9.51 -31.65 -23.42
CA LYS A 38 -8.27 -31.06 -22.88
C LYS A 38 -8.51 -29.65 -22.35
N VAL A 39 -9.24 -28.82 -23.10
CA VAL A 39 -9.61 -27.46 -22.68
C VAL A 39 -10.42 -27.48 -21.38
N ALA A 40 -11.46 -28.32 -21.30
CA ALA A 40 -12.28 -28.44 -20.09
C ALA A 40 -11.48 -28.89 -18.86
N LYS A 41 -10.56 -29.84 -19.02
CA LYS A 41 -9.66 -30.26 -17.94
C LYS A 41 -8.71 -29.15 -17.50
N MET A 42 -8.21 -28.36 -18.44
CA MET A 42 -7.29 -27.27 -18.15
C MET A 42 -7.99 -26.13 -17.41
N LEU A 43 -9.19 -25.75 -17.86
CA LEU A 43 -10.04 -24.78 -17.17
C LEU A 43 -10.33 -25.21 -15.73
N LYS A 44 -10.64 -26.49 -15.52
CA LYS A 44 -10.84 -27.03 -14.17
C LYS A 44 -9.58 -26.86 -13.31
N LYS A 45 -8.40 -27.24 -13.81
CA LYS A 45 -7.13 -27.07 -13.08
C LYS A 45 -6.84 -25.61 -12.73
N ILE A 46 -7.11 -24.67 -13.65
CA ILE A 46 -6.91 -23.24 -13.42
C ILE A 46 -7.86 -22.73 -12.32
N ASN A 47 -9.13 -23.13 -12.36
CA ASN A 47 -10.09 -22.77 -11.33
C ASN A 47 -9.73 -23.36 -9.97
N ASP A 48 -9.31 -24.63 -9.92
CA ASP A 48 -8.87 -25.27 -8.68
C ASP A 48 -7.63 -24.58 -8.09
N HIS A 49 -6.67 -24.15 -8.93
CA HIS A 49 -5.53 -23.36 -8.49
C HIS A 49 -5.93 -21.96 -8.02
N ARG A 50 -6.91 -21.33 -8.68
CA ARG A 50 -7.42 -20.01 -8.28
C ARG A 50 -8.15 -20.06 -6.94
N SER A 51 -8.91 -21.12 -6.67
CA SER A 51 -9.63 -21.29 -5.40
C SER A 51 -8.74 -21.75 -4.26
N ASN A 52 -7.68 -22.51 -4.55
CA ASN A 52 -6.79 -23.08 -3.53
C ASN A 52 -5.56 -22.21 -3.26
N GLY A 53 -5.30 -21.19 -4.09
CA GLY A 53 -4.19 -20.28 -3.87
C GLY A 53 -4.52 -19.24 -2.80
N ALA A 54 -3.66 -19.14 -1.78
CA ALA A 54 -3.70 -18.06 -0.79
C ALA A 54 -3.07 -16.79 -1.41
N PHE A 55 -3.82 -16.11 -2.28
CA PHE A 55 -3.39 -14.85 -2.92
C PHE A 55 -3.72 -13.62 -2.08
N GLU A 56 -3.55 -13.72 -0.76
CA GLU A 56 -3.92 -12.63 0.15
C GLU A 56 -3.06 -11.38 -0.05
N LYS A 57 -1.79 -11.55 -0.45
CA LYS A 57 -0.87 -10.44 -0.72
C LYS A 57 0.12 -10.80 -1.83
N VAL A 58 -0.22 -10.40 -3.07
CA VAL A 58 0.60 -10.69 -4.28
C VAL A 58 1.60 -9.58 -4.62
N ALA A 59 1.48 -8.43 -3.96
CA ALA A 59 2.44 -7.34 -3.99
C ALA A 59 2.29 -6.50 -2.72
N GLU A 60 3.41 -6.14 -2.11
CA GLU A 60 3.46 -5.05 -1.12
C GLU A 60 3.53 -3.73 -1.88
N SER A 61 2.55 -2.86 -1.66
CA SER A 61 2.72 -1.45 -1.99
C SER A 61 3.93 -0.95 -1.22
N GLN A 62 4.92 -0.37 -1.89
CA GLN A 62 5.98 0.32 -1.19
C GLN A 62 5.37 1.32 -0.21
N PRO A 63 5.84 1.37 1.05
CA PRO A 63 5.42 2.40 1.98
C PRO A 63 5.55 3.76 1.29
N ALA A 64 4.58 4.64 1.54
CA ALA A 64 4.69 6.03 1.11
C ALA A 64 6.04 6.60 1.58
N ALA A 65 6.62 7.50 0.79
CA ALA A 65 7.92 8.12 1.09
C ALA A 65 8.03 8.44 2.58
N SER A 66 9.09 7.94 3.24
CA SER A 66 9.14 7.92 4.71
C SER A 66 9.03 9.32 5.34
N VAL A 67 9.24 10.38 4.55
CA VAL A 67 9.05 11.77 4.93
C VAL A 67 8.43 12.57 3.79
N VAL A 68 7.36 13.31 4.09
CA VAL A 68 6.83 14.36 3.21
C VAL A 68 7.50 15.69 3.56
N VAL A 69 8.37 16.18 2.69
CA VAL A 69 9.04 17.49 2.85
C VAL A 69 8.00 18.61 2.80
N ARG A 70 8.12 19.55 3.72
CA ARG A 70 7.21 20.69 3.87
C ARG A 70 7.90 22.00 3.48
N PRO A 71 7.17 22.98 2.90
CA PRO A 71 7.72 24.29 2.60
C PRO A 71 8.32 24.94 3.84
N GLU A 72 9.53 25.48 3.70
CA GLU A 72 10.29 26.10 4.77
C GLU A 72 10.70 27.51 4.33
N GLU A 73 10.28 28.52 5.08
CA GLU A 73 11.00 29.80 5.13
C GLU A 73 12.23 29.55 6.02
N ARG A 74 13.45 29.86 5.57
CA ARG A 74 14.68 29.56 6.33
C ARG A 74 15.04 30.71 7.29
N PRO A 75 14.72 30.65 8.59
CA PRO A 75 15.40 31.45 9.59
C PRO A 75 16.70 30.75 9.99
N ILE A 76 17.83 31.39 9.72
CA ILE A 76 19.22 30.94 10.01
C ILE A 76 19.53 30.99 11.53
N SER A 77 18.52 30.87 12.38
CA SER A 77 18.58 31.23 13.81
C SER A 77 18.16 30.09 14.75
N GLN A 78 17.91 28.88 14.25
CA GLN A 78 17.34 27.78 15.05
C GLN A 78 18.21 26.51 15.09
N GLU A 79 19.41 26.53 14.51
CA GLU A 79 20.29 25.35 14.38
C GLU A 79 20.57 24.68 15.73
N SER A 80 20.83 25.45 16.80
CA SER A 80 21.06 24.90 18.14
C SER A 80 19.84 24.19 18.73
N MET A 81 18.64 24.69 18.46
CA MET A 81 17.37 24.08 18.90
C MET A 81 17.07 22.83 18.09
N ILE A 82 17.34 22.84 16.78
CA ILE A 82 17.24 21.67 15.92
C ILE A 82 18.13 20.55 16.44
N GLU A 83 19.41 20.83 16.73
CA GLU A 83 20.34 19.81 17.22
C GLU A 83 19.92 19.26 18.59
N LYS A 84 19.41 20.12 19.49
CA LYS A 84 18.89 19.67 20.79
C LYS A 84 17.69 18.74 20.66
N VAL A 85 16.73 19.07 19.80
CA VAL A 85 15.57 18.18 19.54
C VAL A 85 16.04 16.89 18.87
N TRP A 86 16.96 16.99 17.91
CA TRP A 86 17.52 15.84 17.21
C TRP A 86 18.29 14.89 18.13
N SER A 87 19.01 15.41 19.14
CA SER A 87 19.65 14.56 20.15
C SER A 87 18.61 13.81 21.00
N CYS A 88 17.48 14.43 21.34
CA CYS A 88 16.40 13.75 22.06
C CYS A 88 15.73 12.67 21.21
N ILE A 89 15.57 12.89 19.89
CA ILE A 89 14.98 11.91 18.97
C ILE A 89 15.85 10.65 18.85
N LYS A 90 17.18 10.80 18.89
CA LYS A 90 18.12 9.67 18.81
C LYS A 90 18.26 8.91 20.14
N ASP A 91 17.77 9.48 21.23
CA ASP A 91 17.80 8.86 22.54
C ASP A 91 16.67 7.83 22.64
N LYS A 92 17.03 6.55 22.80
CA LYS A 92 16.07 5.44 22.83
C LYS A 92 15.21 5.43 24.09
N ASP A 93 15.60 6.16 25.13
CA ASP A 93 14.85 6.26 26.38
C ASP A 93 13.77 7.36 26.33
N VAL A 94 13.69 8.13 25.24
CA VAL A 94 12.73 9.22 25.05
C VAL A 94 11.54 8.77 24.22
N GLY A 95 10.35 8.72 24.83
CA GLY A 95 9.10 8.38 24.13
C GLY A 95 8.32 9.58 23.57
N VAL A 96 8.31 10.72 24.27
CA VAL A 96 7.51 11.91 23.88
C VAL A 96 8.32 13.19 24.09
N ILE A 97 8.35 14.04 23.06
CA ILE A 97 9.03 15.34 23.09
C ILE A 97 7.99 16.47 22.99
N GLY A 98 7.89 17.28 24.04
CA GLY A 98 7.02 18.47 24.07
C GLY A 98 7.75 19.75 23.67
N LEU A 99 7.24 20.47 22.67
CA LEU A 99 7.68 21.83 22.32
C LEU A 99 6.68 22.85 22.87
N TYR A 100 7.10 23.72 23.79
CA TYR A 100 6.25 24.72 24.44
C TYR A 100 6.84 26.13 24.37
N GLY A 101 5.99 27.14 24.57
CA GLY A 101 6.38 28.55 24.49
C GLY A 101 5.24 29.44 23.99
N LEU A 102 5.46 30.76 23.98
CA LEU A 102 4.46 31.76 23.58
C LEU A 102 3.95 31.53 22.14
N GLY A 103 2.77 32.06 21.80
CA GLY A 103 2.28 32.06 20.43
C GLY A 103 3.24 32.79 19.47
N GLY A 104 3.35 32.34 18.23
CA GLY A 104 4.16 33.01 17.20
C GLY A 104 5.68 32.77 17.25
N VAL A 105 6.22 32.14 18.30
CA VAL A 105 7.69 31.90 18.45
C VAL A 105 8.30 30.86 17.50
N GLY A 106 7.54 30.36 16.52
CA GLY A 106 8.05 29.41 15.53
C GLY A 106 8.12 27.94 15.95
N LYS A 107 7.33 27.48 16.94
CA LYS A 107 7.29 26.05 17.35
C LYS A 107 6.97 25.11 16.17
N THR A 108 5.96 25.46 15.38
CA THR A 108 5.56 24.69 14.20
C THR A 108 6.63 24.76 13.10
N THR A 109 7.37 25.87 13.02
CA THR A 109 8.52 26.04 12.12
C THR A 109 9.64 25.09 12.52
N LEU A 110 10.02 25.07 13.80
CA LEU A 110 11.03 24.13 14.31
C LEU A 110 10.64 22.66 14.05
N LEU A 111 9.37 22.30 14.30
CA LEU A 111 8.89 20.94 14.01
C LEU A 111 8.96 20.62 12.51
N THR A 112 8.70 21.60 11.65
CA THR A 112 8.80 21.46 10.18
C THR A 112 10.23 21.21 9.73
N GLN A 113 11.20 21.93 10.31
CA GLN A 113 12.63 21.73 10.05
C GLN A 113 13.10 20.34 10.49
N ILE A 114 12.66 19.89 11.67
CA ILE A 114 12.95 18.54 12.17
C ILE A 114 12.35 17.48 11.24
N ASN A 115 11.09 17.62 10.83
CA ASN A 115 10.46 16.72 9.85
C ASN A 115 11.31 16.62 8.57
N ASN A 116 11.69 17.77 7.99
CA ASN A 116 12.47 17.79 6.75
C ASN A 116 13.89 17.21 6.93
N LYS A 117 14.48 17.32 8.12
CA LYS A 117 15.80 16.73 8.43
C LYS A 117 15.81 15.21 8.31
N PHE A 118 14.69 14.53 8.55
CA PHE A 118 14.58 13.08 8.32
C PHE A 118 14.73 12.70 6.84
N SER A 119 14.47 13.61 5.89
CA SER A 119 14.68 13.35 4.46
C SER A 119 16.16 13.40 4.04
N THR A 120 17.01 14.08 4.81
CA THR A 120 18.43 14.29 4.47
C THR A 120 19.40 13.59 5.41
N THR A 121 18.92 13.13 6.57
CA THR A 121 19.74 12.50 7.60
C THR A 121 19.35 11.03 7.76
N PRO A 122 20.32 10.09 7.68
CA PRO A 122 20.06 8.69 8.00
C PRO A 122 19.47 8.54 9.40
N ASN A 123 18.48 7.69 9.54
CA ASN A 123 17.74 7.47 10.77
C ASN A 123 17.15 6.05 10.80
N ASP A 124 16.77 5.60 11.98
CA ASP A 124 16.30 4.23 12.24
C ASP A 124 14.76 4.12 12.23
N PHE A 125 14.05 5.12 11.69
CA PHE A 125 12.59 5.14 11.66
C PHE A 125 12.07 4.69 10.29
N ASP A 126 11.17 3.71 10.29
CA ASP A 126 10.55 3.21 9.06
C ASP A 126 9.54 4.22 8.48
N VAL A 127 8.84 4.98 9.34
CA VAL A 127 7.78 5.91 8.94
C VAL A 127 7.82 7.20 9.77
N ILE A 128 7.77 8.37 9.12
CA ILE A 128 7.58 9.67 9.77
C ILE A 128 6.21 10.25 9.37
N ILE A 129 5.35 10.46 10.36
CA ILE A 129 3.95 10.86 10.15
C ILE A 129 3.71 12.28 10.66
N TRP A 130 3.39 13.21 9.75
CA TRP A 130 2.92 14.54 10.13
C TRP A 130 1.39 14.59 10.23
N ALA A 131 0.87 14.79 11.45
CA ALA A 131 -0.55 15.03 11.71
C ALA A 131 -0.78 16.41 12.37
N LEU A 132 -1.76 17.16 11.86
CA LEU A 132 -2.21 18.40 12.48
C LEU A 132 -3.46 18.11 13.31
N VAL A 133 -3.42 18.41 14.61
CA VAL A 133 -4.54 18.28 15.53
C VAL A 133 -4.94 19.65 16.06
N SER A 134 -6.11 20.12 15.65
CA SER A 134 -6.80 21.29 16.21
C SER A 134 -7.76 20.90 17.36
N LYS A 135 -8.24 21.88 18.12
CA LYS A 135 -9.17 21.66 19.25
C LYS A 135 -10.47 20.93 18.87
N HIS A 136 -10.94 21.12 17.64
CA HIS A 136 -12.18 20.51 17.12
C HIS A 136 -11.88 19.36 16.15
N SER A 137 -10.75 18.67 16.34
CA SER A 137 -10.37 17.57 15.47
C SER A 137 -11.19 16.33 15.76
N ASP A 138 -11.62 15.69 14.68
CA ASP A 138 -12.27 14.39 14.70
C ASP A 138 -11.18 13.29 14.76
N VAL A 139 -11.28 12.40 15.75
CA VAL A 139 -10.30 11.30 15.94
C VAL A 139 -10.20 10.42 14.70
N GLY A 140 -11.34 10.13 14.05
CA GLY A 140 -11.38 9.37 12.81
C GLY A 140 -10.64 10.06 11.66
N LYS A 141 -10.68 11.40 11.58
CA LYS A 141 -9.87 12.16 10.60
C LYS A 141 -8.38 12.09 10.89
N ILE A 142 -7.99 12.06 12.17
CA ILE A 142 -6.58 11.89 12.57
C ILE A 142 -6.10 10.48 12.18
N GLN A 143 -6.88 9.45 12.53
CA GLN A 143 -6.59 8.07 12.17
C GLN A 143 -6.55 7.87 10.66
N ASP A 144 -7.45 8.49 9.90
CA ASP A 144 -7.41 8.47 8.43
C ASP A 144 -6.10 9.03 7.87
N ARG A 145 -5.56 10.07 8.51
CA ARG A 145 -4.29 10.67 8.10
C ARG A 145 -3.10 9.80 8.48
N ILE A 146 -3.12 9.17 9.65
CA ILE A 146 -2.10 8.22 10.10
C ILE A 146 -2.14 6.97 9.20
N GLY A 147 -3.31 6.34 9.10
CA GLY A 147 -3.59 5.16 8.27
C GLY A 147 -3.18 5.36 6.81
N GLY A 148 -3.52 6.51 6.22
CA GLY A 148 -3.10 6.84 4.86
C GLY A 148 -1.58 6.84 4.65
N ASN A 149 -0.80 7.29 5.65
CA ASN A 149 0.66 7.27 5.56
C ASN A 149 1.25 5.86 5.69
N ILE A 150 0.54 4.93 6.31
CA ILE A 150 0.96 3.52 6.47
C ILE A 150 0.23 2.58 5.47
N GLY A 151 -0.44 3.14 4.45
CA GLY A 151 -1.04 2.38 3.34
C GLY A 151 -2.54 2.08 3.47
N PHE A 152 -3.20 2.45 4.57
CA PHE A 152 -4.65 2.30 4.72
C PHE A 152 -5.40 3.47 4.08
N SER A 153 -5.92 3.27 2.87
CA SER A 153 -6.62 4.32 2.12
C SER A 153 -7.83 3.85 1.30
N ASP A 154 -8.10 2.55 1.26
CA ASP A 154 -9.15 1.96 0.44
C ASP A 154 -10.58 2.19 1.00
N ALA A 155 -11.58 1.78 0.22
CA ALA A 155 -12.99 1.92 0.60
C ALA A 155 -13.32 1.14 1.89
N PHE A 156 -12.62 0.03 2.13
CA PHE A 156 -12.79 -0.78 3.34
C PHE A 156 -12.33 0.00 4.57
N TRP A 157 -11.13 0.59 4.53
CA TRP A 157 -10.61 1.48 5.57
C TRP A 157 -11.59 2.63 5.89
N LYS A 158 -12.16 3.27 4.86
CA LYS A 158 -13.10 4.38 5.08
C LYS A 158 -14.37 3.98 5.80
N SER A 159 -14.80 2.73 5.67
CA SER A 159 -15.98 2.19 6.37
C SER A 159 -15.72 1.77 7.82
N LYS A 160 -14.46 1.62 8.25
CA LYS A 160 -14.12 1.19 9.60
C LYS A 160 -14.47 2.24 10.66
N SER A 161 -14.92 1.75 11.81
CA SER A 161 -15.09 2.54 13.02
C SER A 161 -13.76 3.05 13.55
N VAL A 162 -13.81 4.04 14.44
CA VAL A 162 -12.62 4.62 15.09
C VAL A 162 -11.84 3.56 15.87
N ASP A 163 -12.52 2.63 16.53
CA ASP A 163 -11.88 1.59 17.34
C ASP A 163 -11.18 0.55 16.45
N GLU A 164 -11.82 0.11 15.35
CA GLU A 164 -11.20 -0.79 14.38
C GLU A 164 -9.96 -0.15 13.74
N LYS A 165 -10.04 1.13 13.37
CA LYS A 165 -8.90 1.88 12.84
C LYS A 165 -7.77 1.98 13.85
N ALA A 166 -8.06 2.16 15.14
CA ALA A 166 -7.04 2.19 16.19
C ALA A 166 -6.29 0.86 16.30
N VAL A 167 -7.03 -0.25 16.26
CA VAL A 167 -6.45 -1.61 16.31
C VAL A 167 -5.55 -1.87 15.11
N ASP A 168 -5.99 -1.52 13.90
CA ASP A 168 -5.18 -1.71 12.70
C ASP A 168 -3.89 -0.88 12.73
N ILE A 169 -3.99 0.39 13.13
CA ILE A 169 -2.83 1.29 13.23
C ILE A 169 -1.81 0.74 14.24
N HIS A 170 -2.28 0.29 15.41
CA HIS A 170 -1.44 -0.36 16.43
C HIS A 170 -0.86 -1.70 15.95
N GLY A 171 -1.51 -2.38 15.00
CA GLY A 171 -0.95 -3.60 14.41
C GLY A 171 0.27 -3.35 13.52
N VAL A 172 0.49 -2.10 13.09
CA VAL A 172 1.56 -1.70 12.18
C VAL A 172 2.66 -0.89 12.87
N LEU A 173 2.28 0.02 13.77
CA LEU A 173 3.19 0.89 14.54
C LEU A 173 3.49 0.30 15.92
#